data_AF-A0A536BN25-F1
#
_entry.id   AF-A0A536BN25-F1
#
_cell.length_a   1.000
_cell.length_b   1.000
_cell.length_c   1.000
_cell.angle_alpha   90.00
_cell.angle_beta   90.00
_cell.angle_gamma   90.00
#
_symmetry.space_group_name_H-M   'P 1'
#
loop_
_entity.id
_entity.type
_entity.pdbx_description
1 polymer ?
#
loop_
_entity_poly.entity_id
_entity_poly.type
_entity_poly.pdbx_seq_one_letter_code
_entity_poly.pdbx_strand_id
1 'polypeptide(L)'
;MMHGSWLRKQSGQAVVLVAVAVVVLTAILALALDGGGIYLDRREVQNAADSAALAGAELLMTVPPSYPSIHNQAIGNLVKNLPGTSIAGTVCSATCPNLATIGFPSGGIGTINLGAGYYAELSVTSSYTYLVVVWHTHRVAVAPIHGFQSTITLQARAVAQNANLPYAVAVLQDKPAYAQWHDLNITASTSVLALQGGGGPGARGGVFSNANIDPGNGIPAINFSPAGNAGDLWAANETSGDQTLLNAAGRVTGQQTAGTLPRPASHLDSPSYPEPAPPAASFNGSTVVNGTAYLCPGQYTNQVNVQGAGTAILFPGVYQVTAGGVNVEGTLRTLTAADLPISGCGQTLTSGADLGVIIEVRPDNTGGSTQCNRNPFTVESGATLTLTPSLNYFNINLYIETMGPASTWQNVCTTQPLGTNVLQFSSGACYNVSGAIYGPADNMIMGTSSACATTVGQVIAWTLTVNGTGTLNATFSANRLPYIKGLTQ
;
A
#
# COMPACT_ATOMS: atom_id res chain seq x y z
N MET A 1 -61.45 -41.15 58.82
CA MET A 1 -61.55 -41.44 57.37
C MET A 1 -62.42 -40.36 56.75
N MET A 2 -62.22 -39.77 55.58
CA MET A 2 -61.15 -39.68 54.59
C MET A 2 -61.63 -38.58 53.62
N HIS A 3 -60.74 -37.63 53.30
CA HIS A 3 -60.80 -36.61 52.24
C HIS A 3 -61.94 -36.69 51.19
N GLY A 4 -62.75 -35.62 51.12
CA GLY A 4 -63.50 -35.23 49.92
C GLY A 4 -62.89 -33.95 49.34
N SER A 5 -62.27 -34.08 48.17
CA SER A 5 -61.31 -33.18 47.53
C SER A 5 -61.81 -31.75 47.24
N TRP A 6 -60.99 -30.77 47.62
CA TRP A 6 -60.95 -29.44 47.02
C TRP A 6 -60.49 -29.54 45.56
N LEU A 7 -61.36 -29.33 44.58
CA LEU A 7 -60.95 -28.98 43.21
C LEU A 7 -62.00 -28.02 42.63
N ARG A 8 -61.91 -26.74 43.03
CA ARG A 8 -62.68 -25.64 42.44
C ARG A 8 -61.94 -25.09 41.22
N LYS A 9 -62.62 -25.18 40.08
CA LYS A 9 -62.64 -24.23 38.93
C LYS A 9 -61.30 -23.60 38.48
N GLN A 10 -60.63 -24.26 37.54
CA GLN A 10 -59.67 -23.65 36.60
C GLN A 10 -60.04 -23.93 35.11
N SER A 11 -61.30 -24.16 34.78
CA SER A 11 -61.70 -24.68 33.45
C SER A 11 -61.82 -23.64 32.31
N GLY A 12 -61.34 -22.40 32.48
CA GLY A 12 -61.44 -21.35 31.45
C GLY A 12 -60.17 -20.52 31.22
N GLN A 13 -59.32 -20.39 32.24
CA GLN A 13 -58.06 -19.64 32.13
C GLN A 13 -57.06 -20.32 31.17
N ALA A 14 -57.07 -21.66 31.12
CA ALA A 14 -56.22 -22.42 30.21
C ALA A 14 -56.50 -22.06 28.74
N VAL A 15 -57.77 -21.86 28.35
CA VAL A 15 -58.15 -21.51 26.97
C VAL A 15 -57.64 -20.11 26.59
N VAL A 16 -57.72 -19.15 27.53
CA VAL A 16 -57.20 -17.78 27.31
C VAL A 16 -55.68 -17.78 27.17
N LEU A 17 -54.97 -18.52 28.02
CA LEU A 17 -53.52 -18.66 27.94
C LEU A 17 -53.07 -19.32 26.63
N VAL A 18 -53.79 -20.36 26.18
CA VAL A 18 -53.52 -21.02 24.90
C VAL A 18 -53.78 -20.08 23.73
N ALA A 19 -54.89 -19.34 23.73
CA ALA A 19 -55.20 -18.38 22.68
C ALA A 19 -54.12 -17.29 22.55
N VAL A 20 -53.68 -16.72 23.68
CA VAL A 20 -52.59 -15.73 23.70
C VAL A 20 -51.27 -16.35 23.26
N ALA A 21 -50.95 -17.56 23.73
CA ALA A 21 -49.73 -18.26 23.35
C ALA A 21 -49.66 -18.53 21.85
N VAL A 22 -50.77 -18.95 21.21
CA VAL A 22 -50.83 -19.15 19.76
C VAL A 22 -50.56 -17.84 19.01
N VAL A 23 -51.19 -16.73 19.42
CA VAL A 23 -50.94 -15.43 18.79
C VAL A 23 -49.45 -15.04 18.92
N VAL A 24 -48.88 -15.16 20.11
CA VAL A 24 -47.45 -14.85 20.34
C VAL A 24 -46.54 -15.74 19.50
N LEU A 25 -46.79 -17.05 19.46
CA LEU A 25 -45.99 -17.99 18.67
C LEU A 25 -46.11 -17.73 17.16
N THR A 26 -47.30 -17.37 16.67
CA THR A 26 -47.48 -16.98 15.26
C THR A 26 -46.77 -15.67 14.93
N ALA A 27 -46.76 -14.69 15.84
CA ALA A 27 -46.01 -13.45 15.65
C ALA A 27 -44.50 -13.69 15.62
N ILE A 28 -43.98 -14.57 16.50
CA ILE A 28 -42.57 -14.96 16.49
C ILE A 28 -42.22 -15.71 15.21
N LEU A 29 -43.08 -16.62 14.73
CA LEU A 29 -42.86 -17.35 13.47
C LEU A 29 -42.84 -16.39 12.27
N ALA A 30 -43.77 -15.44 12.22
CA ALA A 30 -43.81 -14.41 11.17
C ALA A 30 -42.50 -13.61 11.13
N LEU A 31 -42.01 -13.18 12.30
CA LEU A 31 -40.75 -12.47 12.41
C LEU A 31 -39.55 -13.36 12.04
N ALA A 32 -39.57 -14.64 12.40
CA ALA A 32 -38.50 -15.58 12.08
C ALA A 32 -38.40 -15.84 10.58
N LEU A 33 -39.52 -15.93 9.86
CA LEU A 33 -39.55 -16.14 8.41
C LEU A 33 -39.05 -14.91 7.65
N ASP A 34 -39.64 -13.74 7.90
CA ASP A 34 -39.25 -12.51 7.20
C ASP A 34 -37.86 -12.04 7.64
N GLY A 35 -37.58 -12.04 8.95
CA GLY A 35 -36.28 -11.64 9.50
C GLY A 35 -35.15 -12.60 9.14
N GLY A 36 -35.42 -13.91 9.13
CA GLY A 36 -34.46 -14.94 8.70
C GLY A 36 -34.11 -14.80 7.22
N GLY A 37 -35.11 -14.61 6.36
CA GLY A 37 -34.91 -14.37 4.92
C GLY A 37 -34.07 -13.13 4.65
N ILE A 38 -34.43 -12.00 5.27
CA ILE A 38 -33.67 -10.75 5.16
C ILE A 38 -32.22 -10.91 5.64
N TYR A 39 -32.00 -11.62 6.75
CA TYR A 39 -30.66 -11.82 7.29
C TYR A 39 -29.78 -12.68 6.37
N LEU A 40 -30.32 -13.78 5.83
CA LEU A 40 -29.59 -14.64 4.89
C LEU A 40 -29.26 -13.90 3.60
N ASP A 41 -30.24 -13.20 3.04
CA ASP A 41 -30.08 -12.39 1.84
C ASP A 41 -29.01 -11.30 2.04
N ARG A 42 -29.04 -10.58 3.16
CA ARG A 42 -28.01 -9.59 3.49
C ARG A 42 -26.59 -10.19 3.53
N ARG A 43 -26.43 -11.41 4.05
CA ARG A 43 -25.13 -12.09 4.06
C ARG A 43 -24.68 -12.50 2.67
N GLU A 44 -25.60 -12.97 1.84
CA GLU A 44 -25.33 -13.33 0.45
C GLU A 44 -24.89 -12.11 -0.36
N VAL A 45 -25.63 -11.01 -0.25
CA VAL A 45 -25.29 -9.73 -0.91
C VAL A 45 -23.93 -9.20 -0.44
N GLN A 46 -23.63 -9.26 0.86
CA GLN A 46 -22.33 -8.83 1.38
C GLN A 46 -21.19 -9.69 0.86
N ASN A 47 -21.31 -11.02 0.92
CA ASN A 47 -20.28 -11.94 0.42
C ASN A 47 -20.01 -11.74 -1.08
N ALA A 48 -21.07 -11.50 -1.86
CA ALA A 48 -20.95 -11.23 -3.29
C ALA A 48 -20.28 -9.89 -3.57
N ALA A 49 -20.64 -8.84 -2.81
CA ALA A 49 -20.01 -7.52 -2.90
C ALA A 49 -18.50 -7.59 -2.54
N ASP A 50 -18.15 -8.31 -1.47
CA ASP A 50 -16.77 -8.52 -1.01
C ASP A 50 -15.92 -9.23 -2.07
N SER A 51 -16.44 -10.32 -2.66
CA SER A 51 -15.77 -11.04 -3.74
C SER A 51 -15.58 -10.15 -4.98
N ALA A 52 -16.60 -9.38 -5.35
CA ALA A 52 -16.54 -8.45 -6.47
C ALA A 52 -15.52 -7.32 -6.23
N ALA A 53 -15.46 -6.79 -5.01
CA ALA A 53 -14.52 -5.73 -4.65
C ALA A 53 -13.08 -6.20 -4.77
N LEU A 54 -12.75 -7.37 -4.21
CA LEU A 54 -11.43 -7.99 -4.33
C LEU A 54 -11.04 -8.24 -5.79
N ALA A 55 -11.98 -8.73 -6.59
CA ALA A 55 -11.74 -9.01 -8.00
C ALA A 55 -11.48 -7.73 -8.81
N GLY A 56 -12.20 -6.64 -8.54
CA GLY A 56 -11.92 -5.33 -9.15
C GLY A 56 -10.56 -4.78 -8.71
N ALA A 57 -10.27 -4.81 -7.41
CA ALA A 57 -9.01 -4.33 -6.85
C ALA A 57 -7.78 -5.07 -7.43
N GLU A 58 -7.91 -6.34 -7.81
CA GLU A 58 -6.80 -7.11 -8.39
C GLU A 58 -6.26 -6.54 -9.71
N LEU A 59 -7.10 -5.88 -10.51
CA LEU A 59 -6.69 -5.24 -11.77
C LEU A 59 -6.32 -3.76 -11.63
N LEU A 60 -6.46 -3.20 -10.43
CA LEU A 60 -5.87 -1.89 -10.14
C LEU A 60 -4.36 -1.96 -10.31
N MET A 61 -3.70 -0.80 -10.35
CA MET A 61 -2.24 -0.70 -10.50
C MET A 61 -1.70 -1.03 -11.91
N THR A 62 -2.58 -1.33 -12.86
CA THR A 62 -2.25 -1.26 -14.28
C THR A 62 -2.25 0.20 -14.70
N VAL A 63 -1.16 0.66 -15.32
CA VAL A 63 -1.06 2.05 -15.78
C VAL A 63 -0.79 2.09 -17.29
N PRO A 64 -1.66 2.78 -18.08
CA PRO A 64 -2.94 3.38 -17.67
C PRO A 64 -4.00 2.32 -17.31
N PRO A 65 -4.93 2.61 -16.37
CA PRO A 65 -5.96 1.67 -15.97
C PRO A 65 -6.98 1.47 -17.09
N SER A 66 -7.39 0.22 -17.30
CA SER A 66 -8.54 -0.10 -18.13
C SER A 66 -9.77 -0.26 -17.23
N TYR A 67 -10.51 0.82 -16.98
CA TYR A 67 -11.75 0.77 -16.20
C TYR A 67 -12.72 -0.30 -16.71
N PRO A 68 -12.93 -0.48 -18.05
CA PRO A 68 -13.76 -1.56 -18.55
C PRO A 68 -13.28 -2.94 -18.11
N SER A 69 -11.97 -3.22 -18.16
CA SER A 69 -11.42 -4.51 -17.72
C SER A 69 -11.63 -4.75 -16.22
N ILE A 70 -11.37 -3.72 -15.41
CA ILE A 70 -11.55 -3.74 -13.94
C ILE A 70 -13.02 -4.03 -13.59
N HIS A 71 -13.96 -3.26 -14.16
CA HIS A 71 -15.39 -3.44 -13.89
C HIS A 71 -15.91 -4.78 -14.39
N ASN A 72 -15.45 -5.27 -15.56
CA ASN A 72 -15.82 -6.58 -16.07
C ASN A 72 -15.40 -7.71 -15.12
N GLN A 73 -14.19 -7.63 -14.54
CA GLN A 73 -13.73 -8.64 -13.57
C GLN A 73 -14.53 -8.59 -12.27
N ALA A 74 -14.82 -7.40 -11.75
CA ALA A 74 -15.63 -7.22 -10.54
C ALA A 74 -17.04 -7.78 -10.73
N ILE A 75 -17.72 -7.39 -11.81
CA ILE A 75 -19.09 -7.83 -12.10
C ILE A 75 -19.14 -9.34 -12.37
N GLY A 76 -18.18 -9.88 -13.12
CA GLY A 76 -18.13 -11.30 -13.41
C GLY A 76 -18.03 -12.15 -12.14
N ASN A 77 -17.41 -11.63 -11.08
CA ASN A 77 -17.42 -12.28 -9.76
C ASN A 77 -18.71 -11.98 -8.98
N LEU A 78 -19.25 -10.77 -9.09
CA LEU A 78 -20.50 -10.39 -8.42
C LEU A 78 -21.66 -11.33 -8.79
N VAL A 79 -21.91 -11.54 -10.08
CA VAL A 79 -23.06 -12.34 -10.54
C VAL A 79 -22.90 -13.83 -10.39
N LYS A 80 -21.66 -14.32 -10.24
CA LYS A 80 -21.42 -15.73 -9.86
C LYS A 80 -21.86 -16.01 -8.43
N ASN A 81 -21.86 -15.00 -7.57
CA ASN A 81 -22.17 -15.11 -6.15
C ASN A 81 -23.58 -14.60 -5.79
N LEU A 82 -24.37 -14.12 -6.76
CA LEU A 82 -25.75 -13.68 -6.54
C LEU A 82 -26.77 -14.60 -7.23
N PRO A 83 -27.82 -15.05 -6.53
CA PRO A 83 -28.75 -16.05 -7.02
C PRO A 83 -29.72 -15.44 -8.04
N GLY A 84 -30.01 -16.19 -9.10
CA GLY A 84 -30.93 -15.73 -10.15
C GLY A 84 -30.44 -14.53 -10.95
N THR A 85 -29.17 -14.13 -10.75
CA THR A 85 -28.53 -13.12 -11.57
C THR A 85 -27.85 -13.78 -12.76
N SER A 86 -27.90 -13.09 -13.88
CA SER A 86 -27.17 -13.50 -15.08
C SER A 86 -26.97 -12.25 -15.91
N ILE A 87 -25.78 -12.11 -16.48
CA ILE A 87 -25.53 -11.03 -17.42
C ILE A 87 -25.36 -11.64 -18.79
N ALA A 88 -26.13 -11.13 -19.75
CA ALA A 88 -25.88 -11.39 -21.16
C ALA A 88 -24.65 -10.55 -21.59
N GLY A 89 -23.47 -11.18 -21.64
CA GLY A 89 -22.22 -10.58 -22.12
C GLY A 89 -21.36 -9.89 -21.05
N THR A 90 -20.22 -9.35 -21.47
CA THR A 90 -19.36 -8.45 -20.66
C THR A 90 -20.09 -7.13 -20.47
N VAL A 91 -20.47 -6.76 -19.23
CA VAL A 91 -21.19 -5.50 -18.95
C VAL A 91 -20.49 -4.28 -19.54
N CYS A 92 -19.16 -4.33 -19.64
CA CYS A 92 -18.32 -3.24 -20.14
C CYS A 92 -17.50 -3.65 -21.37
N SER A 93 -18.08 -4.34 -22.36
CA SER A 93 -17.47 -4.36 -23.70
C SER A 93 -17.54 -2.95 -24.35
N ALA A 94 -16.94 -2.77 -25.54
CA ALA A 94 -16.54 -1.53 -26.24
C ALA A 94 -17.55 -0.33 -26.30
N THR A 95 -18.74 -0.46 -25.74
CA THR A 95 -19.81 0.54 -25.64
C THR A 95 -19.94 1.19 -24.25
N CYS A 96 -19.24 0.70 -23.21
CA CYS A 96 -19.22 1.40 -21.92
C CYS A 96 -18.26 2.60 -21.94
N PRO A 97 -18.62 3.71 -21.28
CA PRO A 97 -17.72 4.84 -21.13
C PRO A 97 -16.56 4.45 -20.22
N ASN A 98 -15.34 4.88 -20.56
CA ASN A 98 -14.13 4.64 -19.76
C ASN A 98 -14.15 5.53 -18.50
N LEU A 99 -15.05 5.22 -17.57
CA LEU A 99 -15.29 5.99 -16.34
C LEU A 99 -14.85 5.20 -15.12
N ALA A 100 -14.32 5.92 -14.14
CA ALA A 100 -13.95 5.35 -12.84
C ALA A 100 -15.18 4.84 -12.05
N THR A 101 -16.36 5.40 -12.28
CA THR A 101 -17.59 5.01 -11.59
C THR A 101 -18.74 4.75 -12.56
N ILE A 102 -19.47 3.66 -12.34
CA ILE A 102 -20.67 3.24 -13.08
C ILE A 102 -21.71 2.66 -12.11
N GLY A 103 -22.99 2.60 -12.49
CA GLY A 103 -23.98 1.82 -11.72
C GLY A 103 -24.92 2.56 -10.77
N PHE A 104 -24.87 3.90 -10.67
CA PHE A 104 -25.66 4.66 -9.69
C PHE A 104 -27.18 4.39 -9.75
N PRO A 105 -27.87 4.18 -8.61
CA PRO A 105 -29.29 3.85 -8.56
C PRO A 105 -30.18 5.10 -8.64
N SER A 106 -30.32 5.72 -9.82
CA SER A 106 -31.34 6.77 -10.03
C SER A 106 -31.68 7.05 -11.51
N GLY A 107 -31.85 6.01 -12.33
CA GLY A 107 -32.35 6.16 -13.72
C GLY A 107 -31.52 7.06 -14.65
N GLY A 108 -30.31 7.43 -14.24
CA GLY A 108 -29.32 8.09 -15.09
C GLY A 108 -28.60 7.09 -15.99
N ILE A 109 -27.76 7.60 -16.88
CA ILE A 109 -26.85 6.79 -17.70
C ILE A 109 -26.04 5.86 -16.78
N GLY A 110 -26.14 4.54 -16.98
CA GLY A 110 -25.28 3.56 -16.33
C GLY A 110 -25.87 2.77 -15.14
N THR A 111 -27.18 2.73 -14.88
CA THR A 111 -27.76 1.80 -13.89
C THR A 111 -27.41 0.34 -14.23
N ILE A 112 -26.69 -0.37 -13.36
CA ILE A 112 -26.42 -1.80 -13.56
C ILE A 112 -27.54 -2.59 -12.88
N ASN A 113 -28.47 -3.10 -13.68
CA ASN A 113 -29.47 -4.06 -13.23
C ASN A 113 -28.96 -5.49 -13.50
N LEU A 114 -28.79 -6.28 -12.44
CA LEU A 114 -28.23 -7.63 -12.51
C LEU A 114 -29.30 -8.73 -12.69
N GLY A 115 -30.58 -8.32 -12.77
CA GLY A 115 -31.72 -9.22 -12.70
C GLY A 115 -32.12 -9.53 -11.26
N ALA A 116 -33.23 -10.25 -11.08
CA ALA A 116 -33.74 -10.72 -9.78
C ALA A 116 -33.91 -9.64 -8.68
N GLY A 117 -34.03 -8.36 -9.04
CA GLY A 117 -34.17 -7.25 -8.08
C GLY A 117 -32.85 -6.71 -7.54
N TYR A 118 -31.71 -7.14 -8.11
CA TYR A 118 -30.38 -6.67 -7.76
C TYR A 118 -29.91 -5.50 -8.64
N TYR A 119 -29.24 -4.55 -8.01
CA TYR A 119 -28.60 -3.40 -8.65
C TYR A 119 -27.20 -3.23 -8.08
N ALA A 120 -26.26 -2.70 -8.86
CA ALA A 120 -24.90 -2.49 -8.40
C ALA A 120 -24.29 -1.17 -8.87
N GLU A 121 -23.45 -0.58 -8.02
CA GLU A 121 -22.55 0.53 -8.30
C GLU A 121 -21.12 0.05 -8.10
N LEU A 122 -20.24 0.46 -9.01
CA LEU A 122 -18.84 0.08 -9.03
C LEU A 122 -18.01 1.32 -9.23
N SER A 123 -17.02 1.51 -8.38
CA SER A 123 -16.21 2.73 -8.39
C SER A 123 -14.75 2.42 -8.09
N VAL A 124 -13.86 2.92 -8.94
CA VAL A 124 -12.46 3.16 -8.59
C VAL A 124 -12.41 4.50 -7.87
N THR A 125 -12.08 4.48 -6.57
CA THR A 125 -12.11 5.67 -5.71
C THR A 125 -10.73 6.28 -5.48
N SER A 126 -9.68 5.46 -5.62
CA SER A 126 -8.27 5.86 -5.66
C SER A 126 -7.52 4.93 -6.62
N SER A 127 -6.26 5.21 -6.94
CA SER A 127 -5.45 4.35 -7.82
C SER A 127 -5.26 2.91 -7.30
N TYR A 128 -5.61 2.65 -6.03
CA TYR A 128 -5.52 1.35 -5.37
C TYR A 128 -6.79 0.91 -4.63
N THR A 129 -7.87 1.70 -4.62
CA THR A 129 -9.11 1.40 -3.87
C THR A 129 -10.30 1.20 -4.80
N TYR A 130 -10.96 0.05 -4.67
CA TYR A 130 -12.16 -0.32 -5.40
C TYR A 130 -13.36 -0.46 -4.47
N LEU A 131 -14.48 0.15 -4.84
CA LEU A 131 -15.74 0.15 -4.11
C LEU A 131 -16.82 -0.58 -4.93
N VAL A 132 -17.56 -1.45 -4.26
CA VAL A 132 -18.76 -2.09 -4.77
C VAL A 132 -19.91 -1.82 -3.82
N VAL A 133 -21.02 -1.32 -4.35
CA VAL A 133 -22.28 -1.19 -3.61
C VAL A 133 -23.33 -2.01 -4.33
N VAL A 134 -24.05 -2.85 -3.60
CA VAL A 134 -25.09 -3.72 -4.14
C VAL A 134 -26.39 -3.44 -3.41
N TRP A 135 -27.47 -3.28 -4.15
CA TRP A 135 -28.82 -3.19 -3.63
C TRP A 135 -29.63 -4.41 -4.04
N HIS A 136 -30.46 -4.91 -3.15
CA HIS A 136 -31.41 -5.98 -3.46
C HIS A 136 -32.81 -5.63 -2.95
N THR A 137 -33.82 -5.85 -3.78
CA THR A 137 -35.22 -5.71 -3.40
C THR A 137 -35.77 -7.04 -2.91
N HIS A 138 -35.69 -7.28 -1.60
CA HIS A 138 -36.17 -8.50 -0.97
C HIS A 138 -37.69 -8.49 -0.81
N ARG A 139 -38.36 -9.58 -1.16
CA ARG A 139 -39.81 -9.75 -0.94
C ARG A 139 -40.06 -10.41 0.41
N VAL A 140 -40.82 -9.73 1.26
CA VAL A 140 -41.25 -10.24 2.57
C VAL A 140 -42.54 -11.05 2.42
N ALA A 141 -42.65 -12.16 3.14
CA ALA A 141 -43.73 -13.12 3.00
C ALA A 141 -44.94 -12.78 3.90
N VAL A 142 -44.70 -12.31 5.12
CA VAL A 142 -45.76 -12.14 6.12
C VAL A 142 -46.11 -10.67 6.39
N ALA A 143 -45.16 -9.75 6.26
CA ALA A 143 -45.37 -8.32 6.46
C ALA A 143 -46.54 -7.72 5.63
N PRO A 144 -46.71 -8.00 4.32
CA PRO A 144 -47.82 -7.40 3.56
C PRO A 144 -49.21 -7.91 3.98
N ILE A 145 -49.33 -9.09 4.60
CA ILE A 145 -50.60 -9.58 5.18
C ILE A 145 -51.10 -8.63 6.28
N HIS A 146 -50.18 -7.93 6.94
CA HIS A 146 -50.46 -7.02 8.04
C HIS A 146 -50.45 -5.54 7.61
N GLY A 147 -50.47 -5.25 6.31
CA GLY A 147 -50.51 -3.89 5.76
C GLY A 147 -49.17 -3.17 5.65
N PHE A 148 -48.05 -3.87 5.89
CA PHE A 148 -46.71 -3.32 5.62
C PHE A 148 -46.35 -3.42 4.13
N GLN A 149 -45.24 -2.79 3.75
CA GLN A 149 -44.70 -2.90 2.39
C GLN A 149 -44.37 -4.37 2.05
N SER A 150 -44.60 -4.77 0.79
CA SER A 150 -44.32 -6.12 0.30
C SER A 150 -42.84 -6.36 -0.02
N THR A 151 -42.01 -5.32 0.06
CA THR A 151 -40.59 -5.36 -0.25
C THR A 151 -39.78 -4.51 0.70
N ILE A 152 -38.55 -4.92 0.96
CA ILE A 152 -37.52 -4.14 1.65
C ILE A 152 -36.27 -4.06 0.78
N THR A 153 -35.62 -2.90 0.75
CA THR A 153 -34.35 -2.74 0.04
C THR A 153 -33.19 -3.01 1.00
N LEU A 154 -32.36 -3.98 0.65
CA LEU A 154 -31.10 -4.27 1.33
C LEU A 154 -29.97 -3.58 0.58
N GLN A 155 -28.95 -3.16 1.31
CA GLN A 155 -27.73 -2.61 0.75
C GLN A 155 -26.54 -3.31 1.40
N ALA A 156 -25.57 -3.70 0.57
CA ALA A 156 -24.24 -4.09 1.00
C ALA A 156 -23.21 -3.17 0.36
N ARG A 157 -22.15 -2.89 1.09
CA ARG A 157 -21.02 -2.09 0.63
C ARG A 157 -19.75 -2.86 0.94
N ALA A 158 -18.88 -2.97 -0.06
CA ALA A 158 -17.59 -3.62 0.06
C ALA A 158 -16.52 -2.71 -0.53
N VAL A 159 -15.41 -2.55 0.18
CA VAL A 159 -14.23 -1.83 -0.30
C VAL A 159 -13.06 -2.78 -0.26
N ALA A 160 -12.30 -2.83 -1.34
CA ALA A 160 -11.07 -3.59 -1.42
C ALA A 160 -9.92 -2.68 -1.85
N GLN A 161 -8.75 -2.94 -1.29
CA GLN A 161 -7.52 -2.24 -1.64
C GLN A 161 -6.50 -3.22 -2.23
N ASN A 162 -5.78 -2.76 -3.24
CA ASN A 162 -4.60 -3.41 -3.78
C ASN A 162 -3.55 -2.34 -4.03
N ALA A 163 -2.63 -2.19 -3.07
CA ALA A 163 -1.58 -1.17 -3.10
C ALA A 163 -0.19 -1.78 -3.28
N ASN A 164 -0.10 -3.01 -3.80
CA ASN A 164 1.17 -3.67 -4.14
C ASN A 164 1.85 -3.02 -5.37
N LEU A 165 2.55 -1.89 -5.19
CA LEU A 165 3.08 -1.10 -6.29
C LEU A 165 4.08 -1.93 -7.09
N PRO A 166 3.79 -2.31 -8.36
CA PRO A 166 4.69 -3.14 -9.14
C PRO A 166 5.71 -2.21 -9.81
N TYR A 167 6.55 -1.56 -9.03
CA TYR A 167 7.61 -0.69 -9.54
C TYR A 167 8.83 -0.84 -8.64
N ALA A 168 10.02 -0.83 -9.21
CA ALA A 168 11.24 -0.77 -8.40
C ALA A 168 11.35 0.60 -7.73
N VAL A 169 10.95 1.65 -8.45
CA VAL A 169 10.91 3.02 -7.96
C VAL A 169 9.55 3.63 -8.28
N ALA A 170 8.86 4.13 -7.27
CA ALA A 170 7.66 4.93 -7.41
C ALA A 170 7.85 6.28 -6.71
N VAL A 171 7.82 7.36 -7.48
CA VAL A 171 7.89 8.74 -6.98
C VAL A 171 6.52 9.40 -7.16
N LEU A 172 5.99 9.95 -6.06
CA LEU A 172 4.55 10.15 -5.87
C LEU A 172 4.14 11.63 -5.72
N GLN A 173 5.01 12.56 -6.07
CA GLN A 173 4.72 13.99 -6.00
C GLN A 173 3.39 14.34 -6.69
N ASP A 174 2.50 15.06 -6.01
CA ASP A 174 1.11 15.22 -6.42
C ASP A 174 0.73 16.61 -6.94
N LYS A 175 1.66 17.59 -7.01
CA LYS A 175 1.29 19.00 -7.21
C LYS A 175 1.56 19.51 -8.63
N PRO A 176 0.52 19.81 -9.42
CA PRO A 176 0.64 20.39 -10.77
C PRO A 176 1.32 21.76 -10.80
N ALA A 177 1.24 22.54 -9.72
CA ALA A 177 1.90 23.84 -9.59
C ALA A 177 3.44 23.74 -9.58
N TYR A 178 3.99 22.52 -9.42
CA TYR A 178 5.42 22.27 -9.28
C TYR A 178 5.95 21.27 -10.30
N ALA A 179 5.27 21.12 -11.44
CA ALA A 179 5.73 20.34 -12.59
C ALA A 179 7.08 20.81 -13.17
N GLN A 180 7.65 21.91 -12.63
CA GLN A 180 9.00 22.41 -12.92
C GLN A 180 10.10 21.66 -12.16
N TRP A 181 9.75 20.91 -11.12
CA TRP A 181 10.69 20.10 -10.35
C TRP A 181 10.61 18.67 -10.83
N HIS A 182 11.75 17.98 -10.75
CA HIS A 182 11.84 16.60 -11.20
C HIS A 182 11.57 15.61 -10.08
N ASP A 183 10.58 14.75 -10.27
CA ASP A 183 10.22 13.73 -9.27
C ASP A 183 11.31 12.66 -9.17
N LEU A 184 11.83 12.24 -10.32
CA LEU A 184 13.07 11.48 -10.40
C LEU A 184 14.11 12.35 -11.11
N ASN A 185 15.24 12.55 -10.45
CA ASN A 185 16.36 13.31 -11.00
C ASN A 185 17.68 12.54 -10.89
N ILE A 186 18.36 12.33 -12.02
CA ILE A 186 19.72 11.77 -12.06
C ILE A 186 20.70 12.91 -12.37
N THR A 187 21.25 13.49 -11.30
CA THR A 187 21.96 14.79 -11.39
C THR A 187 23.39 14.69 -11.92
N ALA A 188 24.12 13.62 -11.57
CA ALA A 188 25.51 13.45 -11.96
C ALA A 188 25.64 12.63 -13.25
N SER A 189 26.46 13.09 -14.21
CA SER A 189 26.67 12.40 -15.49
C SER A 189 27.31 11.00 -15.38
N THR A 190 27.83 10.68 -14.20
CA THR A 190 28.48 9.41 -13.86
C THR A 190 27.60 8.51 -12.98
N SER A 191 26.40 8.96 -12.62
CA SER A 191 25.42 8.17 -11.89
C SER A 191 24.54 7.38 -12.84
N VAL A 192 24.30 6.12 -12.52
CA VAL A 192 23.40 5.23 -13.26
C VAL A 192 22.36 4.66 -12.32
N LEU A 193 21.08 4.79 -12.66
CA LEU A 193 20.02 4.00 -12.04
C LEU A 193 19.86 2.69 -12.82
N ALA A 194 20.26 1.58 -12.21
CA ALA A 194 20.07 0.26 -12.80
C ALA A 194 18.86 -0.44 -12.19
N LEU A 195 17.98 -0.94 -13.04
CA LEU A 195 16.74 -1.61 -12.67
C LEU A 195 16.93 -3.11 -12.89
N GLN A 196 17.05 -3.86 -11.79
CA GLN A 196 17.39 -5.29 -11.79
C GLN A 196 16.16 -6.14 -11.45
N GLY A 197 15.92 -7.21 -12.22
CA GLY A 197 14.80 -8.13 -11.98
C GLY A 197 13.45 -7.66 -12.55
N GLY A 198 12.56 -8.62 -12.84
CA GLY A 198 11.26 -8.36 -13.50
C GLY A 198 10.80 -9.55 -14.34
N GLY A 199 10.02 -10.45 -13.74
CA GLY A 199 9.50 -11.65 -14.41
C GLY A 199 8.28 -11.36 -15.28
N GLY A 200 8.48 -10.79 -16.47
CA GLY A 200 7.47 -10.78 -17.54
C GLY A 200 6.35 -9.72 -17.42
N PRO A 201 5.35 -9.77 -18.34
CA PRO A 201 4.37 -8.70 -18.57
C PRO A 201 3.50 -8.28 -17.37
N GLY A 202 3.47 -9.08 -16.29
CA GLY A 202 2.76 -8.80 -15.03
C GLY A 202 3.66 -8.36 -13.87
N ALA A 203 4.99 -8.32 -14.04
CA ALA A 203 5.96 -8.00 -13.01
C ALA A 203 6.68 -6.70 -13.35
N ARG A 204 5.99 -5.57 -13.20
CA ARG A 204 6.60 -4.27 -13.49
C ARG A 204 7.68 -4.00 -12.44
N GLY A 205 8.93 -3.85 -12.88
CA GLY A 205 10.13 -3.60 -12.08
C GLY A 205 10.85 -2.31 -12.48
N GLY A 206 10.14 -1.42 -13.16
CA GLY A 206 10.67 -0.17 -13.70
C GLY A 206 10.43 1.02 -12.78
N VAL A 207 10.37 2.21 -13.38
CA VAL A 207 10.15 3.48 -12.66
C VAL A 207 8.78 4.04 -12.99
N PHE A 208 8.04 4.43 -11.96
CA PHE A 208 6.83 5.22 -12.09
C PHE A 208 7.03 6.61 -11.47
N SER A 209 6.58 7.65 -12.19
CA SER A 209 6.58 9.04 -11.74
C SER A 209 5.20 9.67 -11.93
N ASN A 210 4.71 10.38 -10.90
CA ASN A 210 3.49 11.19 -11.00
C ASN A 210 3.70 12.49 -11.79
N ALA A 211 4.93 12.98 -11.88
CA ALA A 211 5.30 14.07 -12.76
C ALA A 211 6.25 13.60 -13.86
N ASN A 212 7.49 14.06 -13.83
CA ASN A 212 8.50 13.91 -14.89
C ASN A 212 9.67 13.04 -14.41
N ILE A 213 10.52 12.62 -15.35
CA ILE A 213 11.76 11.87 -15.10
C ILE A 213 12.90 12.56 -15.82
N ASP A 214 13.80 13.21 -15.07
CA ASP A 214 15.03 13.80 -15.62
C ASP A 214 16.19 12.79 -15.53
N PRO A 215 16.66 12.22 -16.66
CA PRO A 215 17.82 11.33 -16.69
C PRO A 215 19.15 12.09 -16.58
N GLY A 216 19.12 13.42 -16.55
CA GLY A 216 20.28 14.28 -16.61
C GLY A 216 21.14 14.04 -17.85
N ASN A 217 22.46 14.18 -17.66
CA ASN A 217 23.42 14.17 -18.76
C ASN A 217 24.26 12.89 -18.89
N GLY A 218 24.01 11.86 -18.07
CA GLY A 218 24.75 10.59 -18.11
C GLY A 218 24.42 9.73 -19.34
N ILE A 219 25.37 8.88 -19.77
CA ILE A 219 25.16 7.90 -20.86
C ILE A 219 25.84 6.57 -20.46
N PRO A 220 25.08 5.53 -20.06
CA PRO A 220 23.66 5.56 -19.76
C PRO A 220 23.35 6.30 -18.46
N ALA A 221 22.16 6.85 -18.35
CA ALA A 221 21.60 7.37 -17.10
C ALA A 221 20.73 6.32 -16.41
N ILE A 222 19.96 5.56 -17.20
CA ILE A 222 19.10 4.47 -16.72
C ILE A 222 19.45 3.21 -17.49
N ASN A 223 19.62 2.10 -16.77
CA ASN A 223 19.92 0.81 -17.36
C ASN A 223 18.97 -0.28 -16.86
N PHE A 224 18.18 -0.85 -17.76
CA PHE A 224 17.37 -2.03 -17.48
C PHE A 224 18.23 -3.29 -17.51
N SER A 225 17.94 -4.26 -16.63
CA SER A 225 18.66 -5.54 -16.55
C SER A 225 18.82 -6.18 -17.94
N PRO A 226 20.01 -6.72 -18.26
CA PRO A 226 20.25 -7.44 -19.51
C PRO A 226 19.56 -8.81 -19.57
N ALA A 227 19.02 -9.32 -18.45
CA ALA A 227 18.34 -10.61 -18.38
C ALA A 227 16.85 -10.44 -18.01
N GLY A 228 15.99 -10.28 -19.02
CA GLY A 228 14.52 -10.28 -18.88
C GLY A 228 13.85 -8.92 -19.03
N ASN A 229 12.51 -8.91 -19.04
CA ASN A 229 11.69 -7.69 -19.14
C ASN A 229 11.77 -6.88 -17.82
N ALA A 230 12.75 -6.00 -17.65
CA ALA A 230 13.00 -5.27 -16.39
C ALA A 230 12.07 -4.06 -16.13
N GLY A 231 10.85 -4.09 -16.67
CA GLY A 231 9.90 -2.97 -16.59
C GLY A 231 10.10 -1.90 -17.66
N ASP A 232 9.39 -0.78 -17.52
CA ASP A 232 9.47 0.40 -18.38
C ASP A 232 9.60 1.67 -17.50
N LEU A 233 9.70 2.83 -18.14
CA LEU A 233 9.52 4.12 -17.48
C LEU A 233 8.10 4.60 -17.72
N TRP A 234 7.43 5.07 -16.67
CA TRP A 234 6.09 5.66 -16.75
C TRP A 234 6.10 7.03 -16.08
N ALA A 235 5.46 7.99 -16.73
CA ALA A 235 5.29 9.34 -16.20
C ALA A 235 3.87 9.82 -16.48
N ALA A 236 3.19 10.37 -15.47
CA ALA A 236 1.87 10.94 -15.66
C ALA A 236 1.92 12.36 -16.25
N ASN A 237 3.02 13.10 -16.05
CA ASN A 237 3.19 14.44 -16.60
C ASN A 237 4.65 14.73 -17.00
N GLU A 238 5.09 14.14 -18.10
CA GLU A 238 6.45 14.30 -18.62
C GLU A 238 6.62 15.58 -19.43
N THR A 239 7.77 16.26 -19.28
CA THR A 239 8.09 17.45 -20.07
C THR A 239 8.71 17.08 -21.42
N SER A 240 8.56 17.94 -22.44
CA SER A 240 9.16 17.68 -23.76
C SER A 240 10.70 17.69 -23.74
N GLY A 241 11.31 18.45 -22.83
CA GLY A 241 12.76 18.50 -22.64
C GLY A 241 13.30 17.18 -22.09
N ASP A 242 12.73 16.71 -21.00
CA ASP A 242 13.13 15.47 -20.33
C ASP A 242 12.83 14.24 -21.20
N GLN A 243 11.68 14.23 -21.89
CA GLN A 243 11.37 13.22 -22.89
C GLN A 243 12.43 13.19 -24.01
N THR A 244 12.91 14.35 -24.49
CA THR A 244 13.97 14.39 -25.50
C THR A 244 15.27 13.79 -24.96
N LEU A 245 15.61 14.07 -23.70
CA LEU A 245 16.77 13.49 -23.04
C LEU A 245 16.63 11.97 -22.84
N LEU A 246 15.47 11.48 -22.43
CA LEU A 246 15.22 10.04 -22.23
C LEU A 246 15.33 9.23 -23.52
N ASN A 247 14.90 9.81 -24.65
CA ASN A 247 14.93 9.14 -25.96
C ASN A 247 16.23 9.38 -26.74
N ALA A 248 17.17 10.17 -26.21
CA ALA A 248 18.47 10.36 -26.86
C ALA A 248 19.32 9.07 -26.79
N ALA A 249 20.13 8.85 -27.82
CA ALA A 249 20.83 7.59 -28.02
C ALA A 249 21.71 7.21 -26.81
N GLY A 250 21.52 5.99 -26.29
CA GLY A 250 22.31 5.44 -25.19
C GLY A 250 21.97 5.99 -23.80
N ARG A 251 21.01 6.92 -23.68
CA ARG A 251 20.57 7.48 -22.38
C ARG A 251 19.87 6.46 -21.51
N VAL A 252 18.96 5.71 -22.12
CA VAL A 252 18.29 4.56 -21.54
C VAL A 252 18.71 3.32 -22.31
N THR A 253 19.25 2.33 -21.60
CA THR A 253 19.74 1.08 -22.18
C THR A 253 19.07 -0.13 -21.54
N GLY A 254 19.17 -1.30 -22.19
CA GLY A 254 18.64 -2.57 -21.70
C GLY A 254 17.39 -3.03 -22.44
N GLN A 255 16.59 -3.90 -21.81
CA GLN A 255 15.38 -4.47 -22.37
C GLN A 255 14.13 -3.75 -21.83
N GLN A 256 13.56 -2.87 -22.64
CA GLN A 256 12.30 -2.16 -22.40
C GLN A 256 11.32 -2.38 -23.55
N THR A 257 10.04 -2.12 -23.31
CA THR A 257 9.02 -2.23 -24.36
C THR A 257 9.26 -1.13 -25.40
N ALA A 258 9.31 -1.48 -26.68
CA ALA A 258 9.57 -0.53 -27.78
C ALA A 258 8.55 0.63 -27.80
N GLY A 259 9.04 1.85 -28.08
CA GLY A 259 8.25 3.07 -28.15
C GLY A 259 8.97 4.27 -27.53
N THR A 260 8.28 5.40 -27.47
CA THR A 260 8.77 6.62 -26.80
C THR A 260 8.77 6.42 -25.29
N LEU A 261 9.86 6.82 -24.65
CA LEU A 261 9.98 6.90 -23.19
C LEU A 261 9.68 8.30 -22.68
N PRO A 262 9.17 8.46 -21.46
CA PRO A 262 8.48 7.42 -20.71
C PRO A 262 7.12 7.13 -21.35
N ARG A 263 6.53 6.00 -20.97
CA ARG A 263 5.16 5.68 -21.34
C ARG A 263 4.19 6.59 -20.60
N PRO A 264 3.10 7.03 -21.26
CA PRO A 264 2.09 7.83 -20.60
C PRO A 264 1.44 7.03 -19.48
N ALA A 265 1.23 7.70 -18.35
CA ALA A 265 0.69 7.12 -17.14
C ALA A 265 -0.48 7.93 -16.59
N SER A 266 -1.26 7.34 -15.70
CA SER A 266 -2.22 8.05 -14.85
C SER A 266 -1.63 8.25 -13.48
N HIS A 267 -2.06 9.30 -12.78
CA HIS A 267 -1.67 9.57 -11.39
C HIS A 267 -1.86 8.35 -10.48
N LEU A 268 -0.87 8.12 -9.61
CA LEU A 268 -0.83 7.08 -8.60
C LEU A 268 -0.91 7.72 -7.22
N ASP A 269 -1.96 7.39 -6.49
CA ASP A 269 -2.11 7.85 -5.11
C ASP A 269 -1.12 7.14 -4.17
N SER A 270 -0.69 7.85 -3.13
CA SER A 270 0.19 7.27 -2.12
C SER A 270 -0.48 6.12 -1.36
N PRO A 271 0.14 4.93 -1.31
CA PRO A 271 -0.36 3.82 -0.51
C PRO A 271 -0.20 4.13 0.98
N SER A 272 -1.18 3.75 1.80
CA SER A 272 -1.14 3.91 3.27
C SER A 272 -0.67 2.61 3.94
N TYR A 273 0.63 2.28 3.81
CA TYR A 273 1.16 1.10 4.49
C TYR A 273 1.03 1.24 6.01
N PRO A 274 0.68 0.16 6.72
CA PRO A 274 0.49 0.22 8.16
C PRO A 274 1.82 0.49 8.87
N GLU A 275 1.80 1.41 9.82
CA GLU A 275 2.89 1.69 10.74
C GLU A 275 3.13 0.47 11.66
N PRO A 276 4.39 0.13 11.98
CA PRO A 276 4.70 -0.86 13.00
C PRO A 276 4.10 -0.48 14.37
N ALA A 277 3.76 -1.49 15.19
CA ALA A 277 3.33 -1.20 16.55
C ALA A 277 4.49 -0.55 17.35
N PRO A 278 4.25 0.51 18.14
CA PRO A 278 5.29 1.18 18.91
C PRO A 278 6.05 0.20 19.83
N PRO A 279 7.39 0.22 19.83
CA PRO A 279 8.18 -0.65 20.70
C PRO A 279 7.95 -0.35 22.18
N ALA A 280 7.90 -1.41 23.02
CA ALA A 280 7.73 -1.24 24.47
C ALA A 280 9.00 -0.74 25.19
N ALA A 281 10.18 -1.05 24.66
CA ALA A 281 11.46 -0.61 25.23
C ALA A 281 11.84 0.77 24.70
N SER A 282 12.39 1.62 25.58
CA SER A 282 12.88 2.95 25.23
C SER A 282 14.35 3.11 25.62
N PHE A 283 15.12 3.75 24.74
CA PHE A 283 16.54 4.02 24.85
C PHE A 283 16.79 5.50 24.60
N ASN A 284 17.77 6.08 25.29
CA ASN A 284 18.10 7.48 25.08
C ASN A 284 18.57 7.72 23.65
N GLY A 285 19.58 7.00 23.19
CA GLY A 285 20.25 7.13 21.89
C GLY A 285 21.44 6.17 21.91
N SER A 286 22.25 6.13 20.85
CA SER A 286 23.46 5.31 20.87
C SER A 286 24.57 5.96 20.05
N THR A 287 25.76 6.09 20.63
CA THR A 287 26.95 6.57 19.91
C THR A 287 27.99 5.46 19.86
N VAL A 288 28.22 4.90 18.68
CA VAL A 288 29.21 3.85 18.43
C VAL A 288 30.47 4.48 17.84
N VAL A 289 31.48 4.67 18.69
CA VAL A 289 32.72 5.39 18.33
C VAL A 289 33.76 4.48 17.67
N ASN A 290 34.01 3.32 18.28
CA ASN A 290 34.98 2.33 17.83
C ASN A 290 34.52 0.93 18.24
N GLY A 291 34.83 -0.08 17.42
CA GLY A 291 34.51 -1.47 17.68
C GLY A 291 33.06 -1.81 17.36
N THR A 292 32.62 -2.98 17.81
CA THR A 292 31.29 -3.50 17.50
C THR A 292 30.33 -3.29 18.67
N ALA A 293 29.17 -2.68 18.41
CA ALA A 293 28.07 -2.54 19.36
C ALA A 293 26.81 -3.23 18.83
N TYR A 294 26.11 -3.95 19.68
CA TYR A 294 24.83 -4.58 19.36
C TYR A 294 23.70 -3.69 19.88
N LEU A 295 22.82 -3.24 18.99
CA LEU A 295 21.70 -2.38 19.33
C LEU A 295 20.42 -3.20 19.41
N CYS A 296 19.59 -2.93 20.41
CA CYS A 296 18.32 -3.62 20.62
C CYS A 296 17.15 -2.89 19.95
N PRO A 297 16.13 -3.61 19.48
CA PRO A 297 14.91 -2.98 18.98
C PRO A 297 14.21 -2.22 20.12
N GLY A 298 13.65 -1.06 19.80
CA GLY A 298 13.11 -0.13 20.78
C GLY A 298 12.91 1.27 20.21
N GLN A 299 12.37 2.15 21.02
CA GLN A 299 12.24 3.57 20.75
C GLN A 299 13.54 4.29 21.15
N TYR A 300 14.12 5.08 20.25
CA TYR A 300 15.32 5.89 20.47
C TYR A 300 14.94 7.37 20.54
N THR A 301 15.06 7.95 21.74
CA THR A 301 14.62 9.33 22.04
C THR A 301 15.66 10.40 21.73
N ASN A 302 16.75 10.04 21.06
CA ASN A 302 17.91 10.84 20.71
C ASN A 302 18.71 10.08 19.64
N GLN A 303 19.73 10.74 19.09
CA GLN A 303 20.44 10.29 17.91
C GLN A 303 21.04 8.88 18.07
N VAL A 304 20.93 8.08 17.00
CA VAL A 304 21.77 6.90 16.79
C VAL A 304 22.91 7.30 15.87
N ASN A 305 24.12 7.40 16.40
CA ASN A 305 25.31 7.85 15.70
C ASN A 305 26.35 6.72 15.63
N VAL A 306 26.73 6.31 14.43
CA VAL A 306 27.78 5.31 14.17
C VAL A 306 28.94 6.01 13.52
N GLN A 307 30.01 6.29 14.28
CA GLN A 307 31.18 7.01 13.78
C GLN A 307 32.05 6.13 12.88
N GLY A 308 32.98 6.72 12.12
CA GLY A 308 33.76 6.04 11.08
C GLY A 308 34.47 4.74 11.48
N ALA A 309 34.91 4.59 12.73
CA ALA A 309 35.55 3.36 13.23
C ALA A 309 34.58 2.40 13.94
N GLY A 310 33.30 2.76 14.03
CA GLY A 310 32.26 2.01 14.72
C GLY A 310 31.53 1.02 13.80
N THR A 311 31.11 -0.10 14.37
CA THR A 311 30.20 -1.06 13.74
C THR A 311 28.99 -1.28 14.64
N ALA A 312 27.81 -0.81 14.23
CA ALA A 312 26.55 -1.08 14.89
C ALA A 312 25.85 -2.29 14.23
N ILE A 313 25.50 -3.30 15.02
CA ILE A 313 24.77 -4.47 14.58
C ILE A 313 23.38 -4.46 15.22
N LEU A 314 22.34 -4.51 14.39
CA LEU A 314 20.94 -4.48 14.81
C LEU A 314 20.41 -5.89 15.06
N PHE A 315 19.87 -6.14 16.26
CA PHE A 315 19.00 -7.28 16.52
C PHE A 315 17.69 -7.15 15.71
N PRO A 316 17.02 -8.26 15.33
CA PRO A 316 15.75 -8.19 14.61
C PRO A 316 14.68 -7.46 15.43
N GLY A 317 13.90 -6.62 14.77
CA GLY A 317 12.83 -5.87 15.42
C GLY A 317 12.59 -4.49 14.84
N VAL A 318 11.82 -3.70 15.59
CA VAL A 318 11.41 -2.33 15.26
C VAL A 318 12.32 -1.33 15.97
N TYR A 319 12.91 -0.42 15.22
CA TYR A 319 13.75 0.68 15.72
C TYR A 319 13.05 2.00 15.40
N GLN A 320 12.38 2.59 16.40
CA GLN A 320 11.67 3.85 16.22
C GLN A 320 12.54 5.01 16.67
N VAL A 321 13.00 5.85 15.75
CA VAL A 321 13.88 6.99 16.05
C VAL A 321 13.04 8.26 16.08
N THR A 322 12.83 8.80 17.28
CA THR A 322 11.91 9.93 17.49
C THR A 322 12.62 11.27 17.61
N ALA A 323 13.93 11.30 17.86
CA ALA A 323 14.70 12.53 17.89
C ALA A 323 16.18 12.30 17.52
N GLY A 324 16.82 13.33 16.96
CA GLY A 324 18.25 13.33 16.62
C GLY A 324 18.62 12.56 15.35
N GLY A 325 17.74 11.69 14.85
CA GLY A 325 17.93 10.95 13.60
C GLY A 325 18.95 9.80 13.73
N VAL A 326 19.36 9.27 12.58
CA VAL A 326 20.39 8.23 12.46
C VAL A 326 21.52 8.76 11.60
N ASN A 327 22.73 8.80 12.14
CA ASN A 327 23.93 9.18 11.39
C ASN A 327 24.87 7.98 11.28
N VAL A 328 25.24 7.60 10.07
CA VAL A 328 26.13 6.47 9.80
C VAL A 328 27.36 6.95 9.03
N GLU A 329 28.48 7.07 9.74
CA GLU A 329 29.83 7.28 9.19
C GLU A 329 30.64 5.97 9.13
N GLY A 330 30.32 5.01 10.00
CA GLY A 330 30.95 3.69 10.07
C GLY A 330 30.14 2.61 9.37
N THR A 331 29.93 1.48 10.06
CA THR A 331 29.10 0.37 9.55
C THR A 331 27.84 0.19 10.37
N LEU A 332 26.66 0.30 9.76
CA LEU A 332 25.37 -0.08 10.36
C LEU A 332 24.81 -1.28 9.60
N ARG A 333 24.61 -2.42 10.27
CA ARG A 333 24.06 -3.61 9.61
C ARG A 333 23.12 -4.41 10.49
N THR A 334 22.25 -5.17 9.85
CA THR A 334 21.50 -6.25 10.50
C THR A 334 22.41 -7.43 10.87
N LEU A 335 21.95 -8.26 11.79
CA LEU A 335 22.54 -9.58 12.02
C LEU A 335 22.51 -10.41 10.73
N THR A 336 23.52 -11.26 10.58
CA THR A 336 23.66 -12.21 9.48
C THR A 336 23.73 -13.64 10.02
N ALA A 337 23.62 -14.64 9.15
CA ALA A 337 23.79 -16.03 9.55
C ALA A 337 25.17 -16.32 10.19
N ALA A 338 26.20 -15.53 9.87
CA ALA A 338 27.54 -15.66 10.45
C ALA A 338 27.62 -15.16 11.90
N ASP A 339 26.67 -14.33 12.35
CA ASP A 339 26.63 -13.83 13.73
C ASP A 339 25.91 -14.82 14.67
N LEU A 340 25.32 -15.90 14.14
CA LEU A 340 24.51 -16.85 14.91
C LEU A 340 25.34 -18.07 15.35
N PRO A 341 25.04 -18.66 16.53
CA PRO A 341 24.00 -18.25 17.49
C PRO A 341 24.43 -17.05 18.34
N ILE A 342 23.46 -16.21 18.73
CA ILE A 342 23.70 -15.04 19.58
C ILE A 342 22.57 -14.89 20.61
N SER A 343 22.91 -14.40 21.81
CA SER A 343 21.93 -14.03 22.83
C SER A 343 22.14 -12.58 23.25
N GLY A 344 21.08 -11.78 23.22
CA GLY A 344 21.10 -10.35 23.53
C GLY A 344 19.70 -9.77 23.37
N CYS A 345 19.47 -8.57 23.90
CA CYS A 345 18.19 -7.87 23.75
C CYS A 345 16.96 -8.67 24.23
N GLY A 346 17.14 -9.56 25.21
CA GLY A 346 16.08 -10.44 25.73
C GLY A 346 15.72 -11.62 24.83
N GLN A 347 16.54 -11.92 23.82
CA GLN A 347 16.28 -12.95 22.82
C GLN A 347 17.51 -13.84 22.60
N THR A 348 17.29 -15.10 22.24
CA THR A 348 18.34 -16.02 21.76
C THR A 348 18.01 -16.42 20.33
N LEU A 349 18.91 -16.11 19.40
CA LEU A 349 18.74 -16.33 17.97
C LEU A 349 19.65 -17.47 17.52
N THR A 350 19.08 -18.40 16.78
CA THR A 350 19.75 -19.58 16.22
C THR A 350 19.65 -19.57 14.70
N SER A 351 20.41 -20.44 14.03
CA SER A 351 20.33 -20.59 12.58
C SER A 351 18.88 -20.77 12.10
N GLY A 352 18.50 -20.03 11.06
CA GLY A 352 17.13 -19.97 10.54
C GLY A 352 16.22 -18.92 11.19
N ALA A 353 16.68 -18.17 12.19
CA ALA A 353 15.92 -17.04 12.74
C ALA A 353 15.69 -15.94 11.69
N ASP A 354 14.55 -15.26 11.80
CA ASP A 354 14.28 -14.03 11.05
C ASP A 354 15.14 -12.89 11.62
N LEU A 355 16.03 -12.35 10.79
CA LEU A 355 16.98 -11.29 11.16
C LEU A 355 16.52 -9.91 10.66
N GLY A 356 15.27 -9.81 10.20
CA GLY A 356 14.78 -8.60 9.58
C GLY A 356 14.57 -7.46 10.56
N VAL A 357 14.82 -6.25 10.07
CA VAL A 357 14.72 -5.01 10.83
C VAL A 357 13.90 -4.00 10.05
N ILE A 358 13.07 -3.26 10.78
CA ILE A 358 12.46 -2.03 10.30
C ILE A 358 12.95 -0.85 11.14
N ILE A 359 13.47 0.18 10.49
CA ILE A 359 13.84 1.44 11.10
C ILE A 359 12.79 2.46 10.71
N GLU A 360 12.07 2.93 11.72
CA GLU A 360 11.08 3.97 11.62
C GLU A 360 11.72 5.29 12.02
N VAL A 361 11.52 6.31 11.19
CA VAL A 361 12.03 7.65 11.44
C VAL A 361 10.89 8.64 11.31
N ARG A 362 10.64 9.37 12.40
CA ARG A 362 9.64 10.43 12.42
C ARG A 362 10.23 11.74 11.89
N PRO A 363 9.73 12.29 10.78
CA PRO A 363 10.09 13.64 10.40
C PRO A 363 9.51 14.65 11.40
N ASP A 364 10.23 15.75 11.61
CA ASP A 364 9.80 16.82 12.51
C ASP A 364 10.04 18.21 11.90
N ASN A 365 9.28 19.20 12.37
CA ASN A 365 9.54 20.61 12.13
C ASN A 365 9.70 21.35 13.46
N THR A 366 10.83 21.15 14.12
CA THR A 366 11.20 21.94 15.29
C THR A 366 11.80 23.28 14.86
N GLY A 367 11.04 24.36 15.05
CA GLY A 367 11.50 25.75 14.89
C GLY A 367 10.90 26.53 13.72
N GLY A 368 9.86 26.02 13.04
CA GLY A 368 9.22 26.72 11.92
C GLY A 368 10.04 26.69 10.63
N SER A 369 10.98 25.74 10.52
CA SER A 369 11.76 25.52 9.29
C SER A 369 10.86 24.96 8.20
N THR A 370 10.99 25.48 6.98
CA THR A 370 10.22 25.01 5.82
C THR A 370 10.87 23.82 5.12
N GLN A 371 12.08 23.43 5.54
CA GLN A 371 12.82 22.29 4.96
C GLN A 371 12.46 20.93 5.56
N CYS A 372 11.85 20.88 6.76
CA CYS A 372 11.46 19.61 7.40
C CYS A 372 12.52 18.50 7.34
N ASN A 373 13.76 18.85 7.68
CA ASN A 373 14.95 18.00 7.63
C ASN A 373 15.43 17.56 9.03
N ARG A 374 14.54 17.62 10.03
CA ARG A 374 14.86 17.11 11.37
C ARG A 374 14.79 15.59 11.40
N ASN A 375 15.59 15.01 12.29
CA ASN A 375 15.79 13.57 12.45
C ASN A 375 16.24 12.88 11.16
N PRO A 376 17.27 13.41 10.45
CA PRO A 376 17.67 12.81 9.19
C PRO A 376 18.20 11.39 9.41
N PHE A 377 18.01 10.54 8.41
CA PHE A 377 18.67 9.25 8.29
C PHE A 377 19.79 9.42 7.26
N THR A 378 21.01 9.66 7.74
CA THR A 378 22.18 9.93 6.92
C THR A 378 23.11 8.72 6.86
N VAL A 379 23.61 8.42 5.66
CA VAL A 379 24.71 7.47 5.45
C VAL A 379 25.80 8.21 4.71
N GLU A 380 26.92 8.44 5.39
CA GLU A 380 27.99 9.29 4.91
C GLU A 380 28.91 8.60 3.90
N SER A 381 29.74 9.39 3.23
CA SER A 381 30.71 8.87 2.27
C SER A 381 31.69 7.89 2.95
N GLY A 382 31.91 6.72 2.36
CA GLY A 382 32.74 5.67 2.94
C GLY A 382 32.06 4.82 4.03
N ALA A 383 30.85 5.18 4.47
CA ALA A 383 30.07 4.38 5.41
C ALA A 383 29.44 3.16 4.72
N THR A 384 29.06 2.17 5.52
CA THR A 384 28.38 0.95 5.06
C THR A 384 27.04 0.76 5.77
N LEU A 385 25.95 0.61 5.00
CA LEU A 385 24.62 0.24 5.51
C LEU A 385 24.19 -1.12 4.94
N THR A 386 23.71 -2.04 5.77
CA THR A 386 23.12 -3.30 5.26
C THR A 386 21.89 -3.73 6.05
N LEU A 387 20.73 -3.71 5.39
CA LEU A 387 19.44 -4.02 6.01
C LEU A 387 18.78 -5.24 5.35
N THR A 388 18.34 -6.17 6.19
CA THR A 388 17.58 -7.36 5.81
C THR A 388 16.11 -7.14 6.12
N PRO A 389 15.17 -7.36 5.19
CA PRO A 389 13.73 -7.22 5.45
C PRO A 389 13.15 -8.42 6.20
N SER A 390 11.97 -8.23 6.79
CA SER A 390 11.14 -9.29 7.36
C SER A 390 9.72 -9.23 6.79
N LEU A 391 9.10 -10.38 6.60
CA LEU A 391 7.68 -10.49 6.26
C LEU A 391 6.77 -9.94 7.37
N ASN A 392 7.22 -9.97 8.63
CA ASN A 392 6.47 -9.42 9.77
C ASN A 392 6.29 -7.89 9.66
N TYR A 393 7.14 -7.22 8.87
CA TYR A 393 7.14 -5.78 8.64
C TYR A 393 6.89 -5.45 7.16
N PHE A 394 6.10 -6.27 6.47
CA PHE A 394 5.73 -6.07 5.06
C PHE A 394 6.94 -5.89 4.12
N ASN A 395 8.08 -6.50 4.45
CA ASN A 395 9.36 -6.32 3.76
C ASN A 395 9.86 -4.86 3.70
N ILE A 396 9.40 -3.97 4.57
CA ILE A 396 9.88 -2.60 4.67
C ILE A 396 11.08 -2.57 5.63
N ASN A 397 12.19 -1.97 5.18
CA ASN A 397 13.38 -1.77 6.01
C ASN A 397 13.47 -0.37 6.59
N LEU A 398 13.09 0.63 5.79
CA LEU A 398 13.08 2.04 6.20
C LEU A 398 11.67 2.57 6.03
N TYR A 399 11.10 3.07 7.11
CA TYR A 399 9.76 3.65 7.15
C TYR A 399 9.88 5.09 7.62
N ILE A 400 9.71 6.04 6.71
CA ILE A 400 9.68 7.46 7.03
C ILE A 400 8.21 7.82 7.28
N GLU A 401 7.89 8.12 8.54
CA GLU A 401 6.52 8.46 8.93
C GLU A 401 6.01 9.69 8.17
N THR A 402 4.70 9.83 8.03
CA THR A 402 4.13 11.11 7.59
C THR A 402 3.95 12.03 8.79
N MET A 403 4.16 13.35 8.66
CA MET A 403 4.00 14.30 9.79
C MET A 403 2.53 14.56 10.19
N GLY A 404 1.68 13.53 10.19
CA GLY A 404 0.23 13.59 10.26
C GLY A 404 -0.43 13.09 8.97
N PRO A 405 -1.77 13.21 8.82
CA PRO A 405 -2.43 12.89 7.56
C PRO A 405 -1.77 13.66 6.42
N ALA A 406 -1.67 13.05 5.23
CA ALA A 406 -0.85 13.50 4.09
C ALA A 406 -0.99 14.98 3.66
N SER A 407 -1.94 15.74 4.22
CA SER A 407 -2.16 17.17 4.00
C SER A 407 -1.51 18.12 5.01
N THR A 408 -1.00 17.67 6.18
CA THR A 408 -0.42 18.58 7.18
C THR A 408 1.01 18.98 6.82
N TRP A 409 1.85 18.02 6.44
CA TRP A 409 3.25 18.28 6.13
C TRP A 409 3.40 19.23 4.94
N GLN A 410 2.51 19.19 3.95
CA GLN A 410 2.53 20.09 2.79
C GLN A 410 2.28 21.57 3.15
N ASN A 411 1.65 21.83 4.30
CA ASN A 411 1.45 23.18 4.83
C ASN A 411 2.63 23.64 5.73
N VAL A 412 3.50 22.71 6.10
CA VAL A 412 4.59 22.90 7.06
C VAL A 412 5.94 22.95 6.33
N CYS A 413 6.15 22.02 5.39
CA CYS A 413 7.35 21.81 4.59
C CYS A 413 7.18 22.51 3.24
N THR A 414 7.45 23.82 3.22
CA THR A 414 7.21 24.67 2.04
C THR A 414 8.44 24.91 1.17
N THR A 415 9.62 24.42 1.57
CA THR A 415 10.81 24.44 0.71
C THR A 415 10.66 23.42 -0.41
N GLN A 416 11.00 23.83 -1.64
CA GLN A 416 10.86 23.01 -2.83
C GLN A 416 12.07 22.07 -3.04
N PRO A 417 11.86 20.85 -3.59
CA PRO A 417 10.57 20.20 -3.82
C PRO A 417 9.83 19.97 -2.50
N LEU A 418 8.52 20.26 -2.46
CA LEU A 418 7.74 20.24 -1.21
C LEU A 418 7.80 18.85 -0.61
N GLY A 419 8.42 18.67 0.55
CA GLY A 419 8.60 17.34 1.14
C GLY A 419 9.39 17.42 2.43
N THR A 420 9.37 16.32 3.18
CA THR A 420 10.37 16.08 4.22
C THR A 420 11.71 15.75 3.56
N ASN A 421 12.82 15.96 4.26
CA ASN A 421 14.16 15.70 3.73
C ASN A 421 14.97 14.86 4.73
N VAL A 422 14.44 13.67 5.03
CA VAL A 422 14.91 12.76 6.06
C VAL A 422 15.98 11.82 5.51
N LEU A 423 15.70 11.07 4.45
CA LEU A 423 16.64 10.05 3.96
C LEU A 423 17.68 10.66 3.02
N GLN A 424 18.94 10.59 3.43
CA GLN A 424 20.07 11.13 2.67
C GLN A 424 21.26 10.16 2.67
N PHE A 425 21.47 9.46 1.57
CA PHE A 425 22.70 8.70 1.35
C PHE A 425 23.68 9.55 0.56
N SER A 426 24.84 9.82 1.15
CA SER A 426 25.91 10.60 0.52
C SER A 426 26.52 9.86 -0.66
N SER A 427 27.03 10.61 -1.63
CA SER A 427 27.86 10.04 -2.71
C SER A 427 29.08 9.30 -2.11
N GLY A 428 29.35 8.10 -2.59
CA GLY A 428 30.43 7.25 -2.06
C GLY A 428 30.03 6.40 -0.84
N ALA A 429 28.78 6.50 -0.35
CA ALA A 429 28.24 5.55 0.63
C ALA A 429 28.07 4.16 0.01
N CYS A 430 28.28 3.11 0.80
CA CYS A 430 28.02 1.73 0.43
C CYS A 430 26.74 1.27 1.11
N TYR A 431 25.74 0.81 0.37
CA TYR A 431 24.52 0.31 1.00
C TYR A 431 23.87 -0.84 0.27
N ASN A 432 23.29 -1.74 1.06
CA ASN A 432 22.44 -2.81 0.59
C ASN A 432 21.18 -2.87 1.46
N VAL A 433 20.10 -2.29 0.94
CA VAL A 433 18.77 -2.35 1.56
C VAL A 433 17.94 -3.33 0.76
N SER A 434 17.80 -4.56 1.24
CA SER A 434 17.15 -5.63 0.46
C SER A 434 15.62 -5.54 0.41
N GLY A 435 15.00 -4.81 1.33
CA GLY A 435 13.56 -4.54 1.38
C GLY A 435 13.14 -3.23 0.71
N ALA A 436 11.92 -2.80 1.01
CA ALA A 436 11.41 -1.52 0.59
C ALA A 436 11.88 -0.37 1.49
N ILE A 437 12.09 0.79 0.88
CA ILE A 437 12.24 2.09 1.52
C ILE A 437 10.94 2.85 1.23
N TYR A 438 10.19 3.13 2.29
CA TYR A 438 8.89 3.79 2.19
C TYR A 438 8.95 5.15 2.89
N GLY A 439 8.73 6.21 2.12
CA GLY A 439 8.64 7.58 2.59
C GLY A 439 7.89 8.40 1.56
N PRO A 440 6.57 8.24 1.44
CA PRO A 440 5.79 8.83 0.35
C PRO A 440 5.68 10.36 0.45
N ALA A 441 6.19 10.97 1.51
CA ALA A 441 6.26 12.42 1.71
C ALA A 441 7.73 12.92 1.85
N ASP A 442 8.71 12.06 1.53
CA ASP A 442 10.13 12.35 1.70
C ASP A 442 10.83 12.56 0.35
N ASN A 443 11.63 13.61 0.28
CA ASN A 443 12.55 13.88 -0.81
C ASN A 443 13.84 13.12 -0.55
N MET A 444 13.95 11.94 -1.13
CA MET A 444 15.06 11.05 -0.87
C MET A 444 16.27 11.41 -1.73
N ILE A 445 17.45 11.37 -1.14
CA ILE A 445 18.72 11.43 -1.86
C ILE A 445 19.42 10.09 -1.75
N MET A 446 19.76 9.50 -2.89
CA MET A 446 20.51 8.24 -2.96
C MET A 446 21.80 8.44 -3.76
N GLY A 447 22.88 8.65 -3.03
CA GLY A 447 24.23 8.70 -3.60
C GLY A 447 24.70 7.34 -4.07
N THR A 448 25.44 7.33 -5.17
CA THR A 448 26.07 6.14 -5.75
C THR A 448 27.55 6.12 -5.44
N SER A 449 28.12 4.92 -5.49
CA SER A 449 29.56 4.69 -5.33
C SER A 449 30.07 3.75 -6.41
N SER A 450 31.27 4.04 -6.93
CA SER A 450 32.01 3.15 -7.84
C SER A 450 32.98 2.27 -7.06
N ALA A 451 33.18 2.53 -5.77
CA ALA A 451 34.07 1.78 -4.90
C ALA A 451 33.41 0.52 -4.32
N CYS A 452 32.08 0.46 -4.31
CA CYS A 452 31.31 -0.60 -3.68
C CYS A 452 29.91 -0.70 -4.28
N ALA A 453 29.16 -1.74 -3.89
CA ALA A 453 27.78 -1.90 -4.33
C ALA A 453 26.83 -0.94 -3.62
N THR A 454 25.95 -0.32 -4.40
CA THR A 454 24.78 0.44 -3.93
C THR A 454 23.52 -0.24 -4.45
N THR A 455 22.76 -0.87 -3.56
CA THR A 455 21.60 -1.70 -3.88
C THR A 455 20.42 -1.36 -2.97
N VAL A 456 19.24 -1.23 -3.57
CA VAL A 456 17.95 -1.08 -2.88
C VAL A 456 16.97 -2.10 -3.43
N GLY A 457 15.97 -2.51 -2.64
CA GLY A 457 14.86 -3.32 -3.11
C GLY A 457 13.88 -2.45 -3.89
N GLN A 458 12.82 -2.00 -3.21
CA GLN A 458 11.85 -1.04 -3.73
C GLN A 458 12.04 0.33 -3.08
N VAL A 459 11.81 1.40 -3.83
CA VAL A 459 11.78 2.78 -3.32
C VAL A 459 10.41 3.39 -3.59
N ILE A 460 9.76 3.88 -2.54
CA ILE A 460 8.52 4.65 -2.62
C ILE A 460 8.79 5.99 -1.93
N ALA A 461 8.89 7.04 -2.72
CA ALA A 461 9.32 8.36 -2.27
C ALA A 461 8.37 9.46 -2.75
N TRP A 462 8.51 10.65 -2.19
CA TRP A 462 7.89 11.83 -2.78
C TRP A 462 8.66 12.28 -4.03
N THR A 463 9.95 12.52 -3.85
CA THR A 463 10.92 12.69 -4.94
C THR A 463 12.15 11.84 -4.67
N LEU A 464 12.89 11.48 -5.71
CA LEU A 464 14.14 10.75 -5.62
C LEU A 464 15.22 11.45 -6.45
N THR A 465 16.32 11.81 -5.79
CA THR A 465 17.53 12.26 -6.47
C THR A 465 18.60 11.19 -6.40
N VAL A 466 19.08 10.74 -7.55
CA VAL A 466 20.25 9.87 -7.68
C VAL A 466 21.47 10.73 -8.05
N ASN A 467 22.55 10.60 -7.30
CA ASN A 467 23.77 11.39 -7.52
C ASN A 467 25.04 10.58 -7.23
N GLY A 468 26.21 11.20 -7.42
CA GLY A 468 27.51 10.58 -7.19
C GLY A 468 28.11 9.89 -8.41
N THR A 469 28.93 8.88 -8.17
CA THR A 469 29.66 8.15 -9.22
C THR A 469 29.38 6.66 -9.07
N GLY A 470 28.83 5.99 -10.07
CA GLY A 470 28.56 4.55 -10.02
C GLY A 470 27.11 4.20 -10.30
N THR A 471 26.66 3.05 -9.79
CA THR A 471 25.36 2.47 -10.15
C THR A 471 24.50 2.16 -8.94
N LEU A 472 23.34 2.80 -8.84
CA LEU A 472 22.28 2.41 -7.91
C LEU A 472 21.49 1.24 -8.51
N ASN A 473 21.62 0.05 -7.92
CA ASN A 473 20.88 -1.13 -8.35
C ASN A 473 19.56 -1.24 -7.58
N ALA A 474 18.45 -0.86 -8.19
CA ALA A 474 17.12 -1.14 -7.66
C ALA A 474 16.72 -2.57 -8.08
N THR A 475 16.84 -3.50 -7.14
CA THR A 475 16.61 -4.94 -7.34
C THR A 475 15.17 -5.28 -6.99
N PHE A 476 14.32 -5.28 -8.02
CA PHE A 476 12.91 -5.59 -7.91
C PHE A 476 12.65 -7.07 -7.71
N SER A 477 11.82 -7.39 -6.72
CA SER A 477 11.25 -8.71 -6.51
C SER A 477 9.78 -8.59 -6.15
N ALA A 478 8.88 -9.08 -7.02
CA ALA A 478 7.44 -9.06 -6.78
C ALA A 478 7.03 -9.79 -5.48
N ASN A 479 7.83 -10.77 -5.03
CA ASN A 479 7.60 -11.51 -3.80
C ASN A 479 8.04 -10.76 -2.53
N ARG A 480 8.77 -9.66 -2.68
CA ARG A 480 9.33 -8.85 -1.57
C ARG A 480 8.74 -7.44 -1.53
N LEU A 481 7.66 -7.19 -2.27
CA LEU A 481 6.98 -5.91 -2.21
C LEU A 481 6.19 -5.78 -0.90
N PRO A 482 6.08 -4.57 -0.35
CA PRO A 482 5.06 -4.25 0.62
C PRO A 482 3.69 -4.54 0.02
N TYR A 483 2.86 -5.21 0.79
CA TYR A 483 1.56 -5.66 0.32
C TYR A 483 0.45 -5.03 1.18
N ILE A 484 -0.48 -4.36 0.49
CA ILE A 484 -1.83 -4.12 0.99
C ILE A 484 -2.74 -4.77 -0.04
N LYS A 485 -3.24 -5.97 0.28
CA LYS A 485 -4.26 -6.64 -0.53
C LYS A 485 -5.30 -7.18 0.42
N GLY A 486 -6.51 -6.63 0.36
CA GLY A 486 -7.57 -7.08 1.25
C GLY A 486 -8.83 -6.24 1.20
N LEU A 487 -9.89 -6.79 1.80
CA LEU A 487 -11.10 -6.05 2.10
C LEU A 487 -10.82 -5.08 3.24
N THR A 488 -11.27 -3.84 3.06
CA THR A 488 -11.31 -2.83 4.11
C THR A 488 -12.78 -2.64 4.49
N GLN A 489 -13.14 -3.05 5.70
CA GLN A 489 -14.53 -2.94 6.20
C GLN A 489 -14.83 -1.53 6.72
#